data_AF-A0A5C5YRW5-F1
#
_entry.id   AF-A0A5C5YRW5-F1
#
_cell.length_a   1.000
_cell.length_b   1.000
_cell.length_c   1.000
_cell.angle_alpha   90.00
_cell.angle_beta   90.00
_cell.angle_gamma   90.00
#
_symmetry.space_group_name_H-M   'P 1'
#
loop_
_entity.id
_entity.type
_entity.pdbx_description
1 polymer ?
#
loop_
_entity_poly.entity_id
_entity_poly.type
_entity_poly.pdbx_seq_one_letter_code
_entity_poly.pdbx_strand_id
1 'polypeptide(L)'
;MYVYFRVADRDGVAVPRDDFRVSVSGSNEELEAFDRGYYLFSYTTSNTSHYPCKLLFQGEHLKPSEHQFDDAAWRARDAGVITAVRFEKKDKQEFAVKVVDAEGSPIVGASVSLRRYSGNPRSSSSESTDADGLAAFQAYPGRYTAQVNANGYRGTYKVASLEAGRDAEVTITLFTARTARLRVEWNGVSDQQPNSVSGEETVTLSNGAPQVMDRRSQWLGLVQIADRVALGYGNRMYGRRQSSSVESDWLLVLESEGKTPEEVFEAIDLDSLEEWKNGGKSLNKVAPLQYANDALDYYAVEPGDVVIGVATSIDPMNGRPLTRTFKAVVDKGE
;
A
#
# COMPACT_ATOMS: atom_id res chain seq x y z
N MET A 1 -35.96 7.60 2.03
CA MET A 1 -36.01 7.94 3.47
C MET A 1 -35.33 9.27 3.65
N TYR A 2 -35.82 10.10 4.58
CA TYR A 2 -35.26 11.43 4.84
C TYR A 2 -35.12 11.63 6.34
N VAL A 3 -33.98 12.13 6.77
CA VAL A 3 -33.72 12.50 8.16
C VAL A 3 -32.88 13.74 8.20
N TYR A 4 -33.25 14.70 9.04
CA TYR A 4 -32.47 15.90 9.27
C TYR A 4 -32.00 15.96 10.72
N PHE A 5 -30.83 16.52 10.93
CA PHE A 5 -30.21 16.66 12.23
C PHE A 5 -29.27 17.85 12.23
N ARG A 6 -28.90 18.31 13.43
CA ARG A 6 -27.86 19.29 13.62
C ARG A 6 -26.64 18.64 14.24
N VAL A 7 -25.45 18.87 13.69
CA VAL A 7 -24.18 18.44 14.28
C VAL A 7 -23.44 19.66 14.82
N ALA A 8 -23.28 19.70 16.14
CA ALA A 8 -22.60 20.79 16.84
C ALA A 8 -21.80 20.24 18.01
N ASP A 9 -20.82 21.00 18.50
CA ASP A 9 -20.17 20.68 19.77
C ASP A 9 -20.99 21.17 20.99
N ARG A 10 -20.44 21.01 22.19
CA ARG A 10 -21.06 21.42 23.45
C ARG A 10 -21.32 22.93 23.56
N ASP A 11 -20.56 23.73 22.83
CA ASP A 11 -20.70 25.19 22.79
C ASP A 11 -21.68 25.63 21.69
N GLY A 12 -22.28 24.67 20.98
CA GLY A 12 -23.21 24.92 19.90
C GLY A 12 -22.54 25.35 18.60
N VAL A 13 -21.22 25.24 18.48
CA VAL A 13 -20.49 25.52 17.23
C VAL A 13 -20.67 24.35 16.28
N ALA A 14 -21.01 24.66 15.02
CA ALA A 14 -21.21 23.65 13.98
C ALA A 14 -19.95 22.81 13.75
N VAL A 15 -20.13 21.50 13.56
CA VAL A 15 -19.04 20.60 13.18
C VAL A 15 -18.97 20.53 11.65
N PRO A 16 -17.79 20.78 11.03
CA PRO A 16 -17.61 20.64 9.59
C PRO A 16 -18.01 19.26 9.06
N ARG A 17 -18.55 19.22 7.84
CA ARG A 17 -19.01 17.99 7.18
C ARG A 17 -17.92 16.92 7.09
N ASP A 18 -16.66 17.31 6.91
CA ASP A 18 -15.54 16.38 6.74
C ASP A 18 -15.17 15.64 8.05
N ASP A 19 -15.60 16.16 9.20
CA ASP A 19 -15.25 15.63 10.52
C ASP A 19 -16.17 14.49 10.99
N PHE A 20 -17.19 14.12 10.20
CA PHE A 20 -18.04 12.97 10.49
C PHE A 20 -18.48 12.25 9.22
N ARG A 21 -18.93 11.01 9.39
CA ARG A 21 -19.52 10.18 8.35
C ARG A 21 -20.88 9.71 8.82
N VAL A 22 -21.86 9.78 7.93
CA VAL A 22 -23.16 9.11 8.11
C VAL A 22 -23.19 7.88 7.21
N SER A 23 -23.81 6.81 7.68
CA SER A 23 -23.97 5.55 6.93
C SER A 23 -25.25 4.85 7.35
N VAL A 24 -25.83 4.07 6.45
CA VAL A 24 -26.99 3.23 6.72
C VAL A 24 -26.91 1.94 5.87
N SER A 25 -27.70 0.93 6.21
CA SER A 25 -27.88 -0.24 5.34
C SER A 25 -28.87 0.11 4.23
N GLY A 26 -28.41 0.86 3.21
CA GLY A 26 -29.22 1.31 2.08
C GLY A 26 -28.40 1.56 0.82
N SER A 27 -29.03 2.19 -0.17
CA SER A 27 -28.40 2.66 -1.41
C SER A 27 -28.75 4.13 -1.65
N ASN A 28 -28.05 4.78 -2.60
CA ASN A 28 -28.25 6.18 -2.97
C ASN A 28 -28.17 7.14 -1.75
N GLU A 29 -27.16 6.95 -0.91
CA GLU A 29 -26.90 7.82 0.24
C GLU A 29 -26.45 9.20 -0.23
N GLU A 30 -27.19 10.24 0.14
CA GLU A 30 -26.82 11.64 -0.08
C GLU A 30 -26.89 12.39 1.24
N LEU A 31 -25.92 13.29 1.46
CA LEU A 31 -25.84 14.12 2.65
C LEU A 31 -25.65 15.57 2.25
N GLU A 32 -26.72 16.34 2.36
CA GLU A 32 -26.75 17.77 2.06
C GLU A 32 -26.45 18.58 3.33
N ALA A 33 -25.61 19.60 3.19
CA ALA A 33 -25.21 20.48 4.29
C ALA A 33 -25.91 21.84 4.18
N PHE A 34 -26.37 22.34 5.32
CA PHE A 34 -27.02 23.64 5.48
C PHE A 34 -26.30 24.48 6.52
N ASP A 35 -26.67 25.76 6.60
CA ASP A 35 -26.12 26.70 7.57
C ASP A 35 -26.26 26.20 9.02
N ARG A 36 -25.35 26.65 9.89
CA ARG A 36 -25.37 26.39 11.34
C ARG A 36 -25.28 24.90 11.73
N GLY A 37 -24.73 24.08 10.85
CA GLY A 37 -24.46 22.66 11.10
C GLY A 37 -25.69 21.78 10.96
N TYR A 38 -26.72 22.23 10.22
CA TYR A 38 -27.85 21.38 9.86
C TYR A 38 -27.51 20.53 8.64
N TYR A 39 -28.04 19.31 8.62
CA TYR A 39 -27.83 18.36 7.54
C TYR A 39 -29.13 17.64 7.21
N LEU A 40 -29.33 17.36 5.92
CA LEU A 40 -30.37 16.45 5.43
C LEU A 40 -29.68 15.21 4.86
N PHE A 41 -29.98 14.06 5.43
CA PHE A 41 -29.53 12.77 4.93
C PHE A 41 -30.70 12.06 4.23
N SER A 42 -30.48 11.67 2.98
CA SER A 42 -31.43 10.92 2.18
C SER A 42 -30.81 9.61 1.69
N TYR A 43 -31.64 8.58 1.56
CA TYR A 43 -31.24 7.28 1.03
C TYR A 43 -32.46 6.45 0.61
N THR A 44 -32.22 5.40 -0.16
CA THR A 44 -33.22 4.38 -0.50
C THR A 44 -32.92 3.06 0.20
N THR A 45 -33.94 2.36 0.69
CA THR A 45 -33.82 0.99 1.22
C THR A 45 -34.80 0.10 0.48
N SER A 46 -34.35 -1.09 0.06
CA SER A 46 -35.20 -2.14 -0.52
C SER A 46 -35.79 -3.06 0.54
N ASN A 47 -35.30 -2.96 1.77
CA ASN A 47 -35.64 -3.86 2.86
C ASN A 47 -36.67 -3.21 3.78
N THR A 48 -37.69 -3.98 4.19
CA THR A 48 -38.67 -3.55 5.20
C THR A 48 -38.07 -3.53 6.61
N SER A 49 -36.92 -4.17 6.80
CA SER A 49 -36.15 -4.11 8.04
C SER A 49 -35.45 -2.74 8.15
N HIS A 50 -35.93 -1.91 9.08
CA HIS A 50 -35.31 -0.62 9.40
C HIS A 50 -34.04 -0.84 10.20
N TYR A 51 -32.89 -0.50 9.61
CA TYR A 51 -31.63 -0.37 10.35
C TYR A 51 -31.44 1.10 10.74
N PRO A 52 -30.95 1.39 11.95
CA PRO A 52 -30.67 2.75 12.34
C PRO A 52 -29.59 3.35 11.45
N CYS A 53 -29.71 4.64 11.15
CA CYS A 53 -28.63 5.42 10.60
C CYS A 53 -27.52 5.54 11.66
N LYS A 54 -26.26 5.52 11.21
CA LYS A 54 -25.08 5.67 12.06
C LYS A 54 -24.32 6.92 11.67
N LEU A 55 -24.02 7.78 12.63
CA LEU A 55 -23.07 8.89 12.48
C LEU A 55 -21.82 8.59 13.30
N LEU A 56 -20.66 8.61 12.65
CA LEU A 56 -19.36 8.42 13.25
C LEU A 56 -18.53 9.69 13.14
N PHE A 57 -18.03 10.20 14.26
CA PHE A 57 -17.06 11.29 14.25
C PHE A 57 -15.66 10.78 13.94
N GLN A 58 -15.00 11.42 12.98
CA GLN A 58 -13.68 11.06 12.47
C GLN A 58 -12.69 12.24 12.45
N GLY A 59 -13.17 13.46 12.73
CA GLY A 59 -12.37 14.67 12.77
C GLY A 59 -11.24 14.60 13.79
N GLU A 60 -10.08 15.17 13.45
CA GLU A 60 -8.86 15.01 14.25
C GLU A 60 -8.93 15.68 15.62
N HIS A 61 -9.81 16.65 15.77
CA HIS A 61 -10.05 17.38 17.01
C HIS A 61 -11.30 16.88 17.75
N LEU A 62 -11.94 15.81 17.26
CA LEU A 62 -13.11 15.20 17.88
C LEU A 62 -12.76 13.87 18.53
N LYS A 63 -13.36 13.60 19.69
CA LYS A 63 -13.34 12.28 20.32
C LYS A 63 -14.18 11.34 19.46
N PRO A 64 -13.66 10.15 19.07
CA PRO A 64 -14.46 9.20 18.33
C PRO A 64 -15.71 8.80 19.11
N SER A 65 -16.88 8.94 18.49
CA SER A 65 -18.14 8.39 19.00
C SER A 65 -19.06 8.01 17.84
N GLU A 66 -19.90 7.01 18.08
CA GLU A 66 -20.98 6.59 17.18
C GLU A 66 -22.31 7.05 17.77
N HIS A 67 -23.16 7.65 16.94
CA HIS A 67 -24.52 8.02 17.28
C HIS A 67 -25.47 7.29 16.33
N GLN A 68 -26.49 6.66 16.90
CA GLN A 68 -27.55 6.00 16.15
C GLN A 68 -28.80 6.86 16.19
N PHE A 69 -29.48 6.96 15.05
CA PHE A 69 -30.77 7.63 14.95
C PHE A 69 -31.63 6.92 13.91
N ASP A 70 -32.93 6.96 14.15
CA ASP A 70 -33.91 6.33 13.29
C ASP A 70 -34.33 7.26 12.14
N ASP A 71 -34.85 6.65 11.09
CA ASP A 71 -35.50 7.34 9.98
C ASP A 71 -37.03 7.37 10.13
N ALA A 72 -37.71 7.87 9.10
CA ALA A 72 -39.13 7.66 8.90
C ALA A 72 -39.44 7.43 7.42
N ALA A 73 -40.36 6.49 7.17
CA ALA A 73 -40.95 6.33 5.85
C ALA A 73 -41.85 7.54 5.54
N TRP A 74 -41.78 8.03 4.30
CA TRP A 74 -42.69 9.04 3.73
C TRP A 74 -42.66 10.44 4.34
N ARG A 75 -41.77 10.72 5.30
CA ARG A 75 -41.56 12.06 5.86
C ARG A 75 -40.11 12.25 6.31
N ALA A 76 -39.66 13.49 6.35
CA ALA A 76 -38.40 13.82 7.01
C ALA A 76 -38.55 13.69 8.53
N ARG A 77 -37.65 12.95 9.18
CA ARG A 77 -37.59 12.84 10.64
C ARG A 77 -36.54 13.80 11.20
N ASP A 78 -36.88 14.48 12.30
CA ASP A 78 -35.90 15.23 13.09
C ASP A 78 -35.17 14.26 14.02
N ALA A 79 -33.86 14.09 13.83
CA ALA A 79 -32.99 13.35 14.73
C ALA A 79 -32.36 14.25 15.82
N GLY A 80 -32.73 15.53 15.86
CA GLY A 80 -32.33 16.49 16.87
C GLY A 80 -30.90 16.99 16.71
N VAL A 81 -30.29 17.34 17.84
CA VAL A 81 -28.89 17.81 17.91
C VAL A 81 -28.00 16.64 18.33
N ILE A 82 -27.07 16.27 17.46
CA ILE A 82 -26.02 15.30 17.74
C ILE A 82 -24.77 16.07 18.19
N THR A 83 -24.45 15.93 19.47
CA THR A 83 -23.36 16.69 20.10
C THR A 83 -22.02 15.97 19.95
N ALA A 84 -21.09 16.59 19.23
CA ALA A 84 -19.70 16.15 19.17
C ALA A 84 -18.92 16.57 20.43
N VAL A 85 -17.99 15.73 20.87
CA VAL A 85 -17.05 16.08 21.94
C VAL A 85 -15.71 16.42 21.31
N ARG A 86 -15.22 17.65 21.51
CA ARG A 86 -13.87 18.03 21.09
C ARG A 86 -12.83 17.49 22.06
N PHE A 87 -11.64 17.20 21.55
CA PHE A 87 -10.46 17.07 22.38
C PHE A 87 -10.04 18.43 22.93
N GLU A 88 -9.57 18.44 24.16
CA GLU A 88 -8.95 19.59 24.81
C GLU A 88 -7.43 19.43 24.84
N LYS A 89 -6.67 20.52 25.01
CA LYS A 89 -5.20 20.44 25.09
C LYS A 89 -4.70 19.43 26.13
N LYS A 90 -5.40 19.27 27.25
CA LYS A 90 -5.08 18.31 28.32
C LYS A 90 -5.26 16.84 27.90
N ASP A 91 -6.01 16.58 26.84
CA ASP A 91 -6.22 15.23 26.31
C ASP A 91 -5.04 14.76 25.45
N LYS A 92 -4.07 15.64 25.14
CA LYS A 92 -2.85 15.23 24.43
C LYS A 92 -1.99 14.31 25.30
N GLN A 93 -1.40 13.31 24.67
CA GLN A 93 -0.42 12.40 25.24
C GLN A 93 0.83 12.39 24.38
N GLU A 94 1.92 11.91 24.98
CA GLU A 94 3.15 11.67 24.25
C GLU A 94 3.02 10.44 23.35
N PHE A 95 3.44 10.60 22.11
CA PHE A 95 3.61 9.52 21.15
C PHE A 95 5.06 9.55 20.68
N ALA A 96 5.86 8.60 21.15
CA ALA A 96 7.25 8.46 20.78
C ALA A 96 7.42 7.43 19.64
N VAL A 97 8.25 7.77 18.66
CA VAL A 97 8.67 6.87 17.59
C VAL A 97 10.16 6.63 17.73
N LYS A 98 10.54 5.39 18.03
CA LYS A 98 11.93 4.94 18.05
C LYS A 98 12.33 4.41 16.69
N VAL A 99 13.35 4.98 16.06
CA VAL A 99 13.85 4.58 14.75
C VAL A 99 15.22 3.92 14.92
N VAL A 100 15.35 2.70 14.44
CA VAL A 100 16.57 1.90 14.50
C VAL A 100 16.93 1.30 13.15
N ASP A 101 18.19 0.92 12.96
CA ASP A 101 18.63 0.09 11.84
C ASP A 101 18.34 -1.41 12.08
N ALA A 102 18.79 -2.26 11.15
CA ALA A 102 18.57 -3.70 11.19
C ALA A 102 19.28 -4.38 12.38
N GLU A 103 20.39 -3.80 12.82
CA GLU A 103 21.19 -4.23 13.97
C GLU A 103 20.62 -3.72 15.31
N GLY A 104 19.64 -2.82 15.27
CA GLY A 104 18.99 -2.22 16.44
C GLY A 104 19.66 -0.94 16.94
N SER A 105 20.62 -0.39 16.20
CA SER A 105 21.27 0.88 16.52
C SER A 105 20.33 2.05 16.22
N PRO A 106 20.31 3.10 17.06
CA PRO A 106 19.44 4.26 16.83
C PRO A 106 19.87 5.04 15.58
N ILE A 107 18.89 5.46 14.78
CA ILE A 107 19.13 6.32 13.62
C ILE A 107 18.83 7.77 14.02
N VAL A 108 19.87 8.61 14.06
CA VAL A 108 19.78 10.04 14.40
C VAL A 108 19.39 10.86 13.18
N GLY A 109 18.53 11.87 13.36
CA GLY A 109 18.11 12.79 12.30
C GLY A 109 17.17 12.18 11.25
N ALA A 110 16.58 11.01 11.51
CA ALA A 110 15.53 10.46 10.68
C ALA A 110 14.28 11.36 10.77
N SER A 111 13.69 11.70 9.63
CA SER A 111 12.44 12.48 9.58
C SER A 111 11.26 11.55 9.82
N VAL A 112 10.48 11.83 10.86
CA VAL A 112 9.27 11.10 11.23
C VAL A 112 8.08 12.01 11.01
N SER A 113 7.11 11.58 10.20
CA SER A 113 5.81 12.23 10.01
C SER A 113 4.72 11.40 10.67
N LEU A 114 3.96 12.01 11.58
CA LEU A 114 2.83 11.41 12.27
C LEU A 114 1.53 11.97 11.69
N ARG A 115 0.70 11.07 11.14
CA ARG A 115 -0.59 11.41 10.53
C ARG A 115 -1.70 10.57 11.14
N ARG A 116 -2.86 11.17 11.46
CA ARG A 116 -4.01 10.41 11.96
C ARG A 116 -4.63 9.57 10.84
N TYR A 117 -4.91 8.31 11.11
CA TYR A 117 -5.36 7.33 10.11
C TYR A 117 -6.71 7.70 9.49
N SER A 118 -7.65 8.20 10.29
CA SER A 118 -8.99 8.63 9.85
C SER A 118 -9.08 10.13 9.54
N GLY A 119 -7.95 10.84 9.57
CA GLY A 119 -7.90 12.29 9.48
C GLY A 119 -7.69 12.83 8.07
N ASN A 120 -7.77 14.16 7.96
CA ASN A 120 -7.47 14.87 6.73
C ASN A 120 -6.03 14.54 6.28
N PRO A 121 -5.81 14.07 5.04
CA PRO A 121 -4.47 13.74 4.55
C PRO A 121 -3.45 14.86 4.62
N ARG A 122 -3.90 16.12 4.71
CA ARG A 122 -3.05 17.30 4.79
C ARG A 122 -2.62 17.68 6.21
N SER A 123 -3.15 17.01 7.23
CA SER A 123 -2.79 17.25 8.62
C SER A 123 -1.79 16.20 9.08
N SER A 124 -0.52 16.60 9.17
CA SER A 124 0.58 15.77 9.67
C SER A 124 1.51 16.63 10.50
N SER A 125 2.01 16.08 11.60
CA SER A 125 3.13 16.67 12.35
C SER A 125 4.42 15.96 11.98
N SER A 126 5.55 16.66 12.00
CA SER A 126 6.85 16.06 11.67
C SER A 126 7.90 16.45 12.70
N GLU A 127 8.72 15.49 13.09
CA GLU A 127 9.87 15.66 13.98
C GLU A 127 11.08 14.93 13.40
N SER A 128 12.28 15.26 13.88
CA SER A 128 13.49 14.48 13.58
C SER A 128 13.92 13.68 14.81
N THR A 129 14.47 12.49 14.60
CA THR A 129 14.97 11.68 15.71
C THR A 129 16.21 12.28 16.36
N ASP A 130 16.29 12.17 17.68
CA ASP A 130 17.44 12.59 18.49
C ASP A 130 18.57 11.54 18.52
N ALA A 131 19.53 11.71 19.44
CA ALA A 131 20.68 10.83 19.60
C ALA A 131 20.32 9.38 20.00
N ASP A 132 19.16 9.19 20.63
CA ASP A 132 18.62 7.88 21.03
C ASP A 132 17.71 7.29 19.95
N GLY A 133 17.58 7.97 18.81
CA GLY A 133 16.73 7.57 17.70
C GLY A 133 15.25 7.85 17.97
N LEU A 134 14.91 8.74 18.90
CA LEU A 134 13.53 9.03 19.32
C LEU A 134 13.01 10.32 18.69
N ALA A 135 11.78 10.27 18.17
CA ALA A 135 10.99 11.43 17.79
C ALA A 135 9.69 11.45 18.61
N ALA A 136 9.46 12.51 19.39
CA ALA A 136 8.34 12.63 20.31
C ALA A 136 7.29 13.62 19.80
N PHE A 137 6.01 13.21 19.83
CA PHE A 137 4.88 14.01 19.39
C PHE A 137 3.88 14.21 20.53
N GLN A 138 3.14 15.33 20.50
CA GLN A 138 2.00 15.58 21.38
C GLN A 138 0.69 15.42 20.60
N ALA A 139 0.06 14.26 20.74
CA ALA A 139 -1.05 13.82 19.90
C ALA A 139 -2.29 13.46 20.74
N TYR A 140 -3.48 13.54 20.13
CA TYR A 140 -4.72 13.06 20.77
C TYR A 140 -4.86 11.54 20.62
N PRO A 141 -5.57 10.87 21.53
CA PRO A 141 -5.88 9.46 21.39
C PRO A 141 -6.48 9.11 20.03
N GLY A 142 -5.99 8.02 19.43
CA GLY A 142 -6.40 7.61 18.10
C GLY A 142 -5.39 6.72 17.39
N ARG A 143 -5.74 6.32 16.17
CA ARG A 143 -4.87 5.52 15.30
C ARG A 143 -4.07 6.44 14.38
N TYR A 144 -2.78 6.20 14.28
CA TYR A 144 -1.83 7.00 13.52
C TYR A 144 -1.00 6.15 12.56
N THR A 145 -0.64 6.74 11.43
CA THR A 145 0.42 6.28 10.56
C THR A 145 1.66 7.13 10.86
N ALA A 146 2.73 6.48 11.33
CA ALA A 146 4.05 7.07 11.45
C ALA A 146 4.87 6.68 10.23
N GLN A 147 5.20 7.66 9.38
CA GLN A 147 6.05 7.49 8.20
C GLN A 147 7.45 7.99 8.53
N VAL A 148 8.48 7.22 8.16
CA VAL A 148 9.87 7.52 8.49
C VAL A 148 10.71 7.52 7.22
N ASN A 149 11.55 8.54 7.07
CA ASN A 149 12.56 8.64 6.03
C ASN A 149 13.91 9.03 6.63
N ALA A 150 14.99 8.40 6.19
CA ALA A 150 16.35 8.74 6.58
C ALA A 150 17.29 8.58 5.38
N ASN A 151 18.31 9.43 5.28
CA ASN A 151 19.27 9.36 4.18
C ASN A 151 20.03 8.02 4.20
N GLY A 152 20.12 7.37 3.04
CA GLY A 152 20.75 6.05 2.91
C GLY A 152 19.88 4.88 3.36
N TYR A 153 18.65 5.13 3.82
CA TYR A 153 17.69 4.09 4.22
C TYR A 153 16.45 4.11 3.33
N ARG A 154 15.84 2.93 3.17
CA ARG A 154 14.53 2.80 2.55
C ARG A 154 13.45 3.33 3.49
N GLY A 155 12.70 4.33 3.04
CA GLY A 155 11.56 4.86 3.77
C GLY A 155 10.50 3.80 4.04
N THR A 156 9.83 3.90 5.18
CA THR A 156 8.77 2.97 5.60
C THR A 156 7.71 3.69 6.41
N TYR A 157 6.63 2.98 6.75
CA TYR A 157 5.65 3.47 7.70
C TYR A 157 5.12 2.35 8.58
N LYS A 158 4.60 2.72 9.75
CA LYS A 158 3.92 1.81 10.67
C LYS A 158 2.63 2.46 11.18
N VAL A 159 1.59 1.66 11.30
CA VAL A 159 0.33 2.08 11.91
C VAL A 159 0.32 1.65 13.37
N ALA A 160 0.01 2.58 14.27
CA ALA A 160 -0.04 2.34 15.71
C ALA A 160 -1.18 3.16 16.34
N SER A 161 -1.58 2.76 17.55
CA SER A 161 -2.67 3.40 18.29
C SER A 161 -2.13 4.07 19.54
N LEU A 162 -2.64 5.27 19.83
CA LEU A 162 -2.46 5.99 21.08
C LEU A 162 -3.75 5.84 21.91
N GLU A 163 -3.66 5.12 23.03
CA GLU A 163 -4.80 4.88 23.92
C GLU A 163 -5.00 6.06 24.86
N ALA A 164 -6.26 6.41 25.15
CA ALA A 164 -6.55 7.52 26.06
C ALA A 164 -5.95 7.30 27.46
N GLY A 165 -5.26 8.32 27.96
CA GLY A 165 -4.63 8.34 29.27
C GLY A 165 -3.29 7.62 29.35
N ARG A 166 -2.70 7.22 28.21
CA ARG A 166 -1.44 6.50 28.16
C ARG A 166 -0.56 7.05 27.05
N ASP A 167 0.71 7.28 27.38
CA ASP A 167 1.71 7.54 26.36
C ASP A 167 1.98 6.26 25.55
N ALA A 168 2.46 6.43 24.31
CA ALA A 168 2.79 5.31 23.43
C ALA A 168 4.22 5.45 22.91
N GLU A 169 4.93 4.32 22.84
CA GLU A 169 6.20 4.21 22.10
C GLU A 169 6.06 3.14 21.02
N VAL A 170 6.50 3.46 19.81
CA VAL A 170 6.55 2.52 18.70
C VAL A 170 7.95 2.47 18.08
N THR A 171 8.50 1.26 17.97
CA THR A 171 9.76 1.03 17.26
C THR A 171 9.51 0.77 15.77
N ILE A 172 10.30 1.42 14.91
CA ILE A 172 10.35 1.24 13.46
C ILE A 172 11.80 0.92 13.07
N THR A 173 11.99 -0.21 12.39
CA THR A 173 13.28 -0.62 11.84
C THR A 173 13.38 -0.16 10.39
N LEU A 174 14.46 0.54 10.05
CA LEU A 174 14.82 0.89 8.68
C LEU A 174 15.91 -0.04 8.16
N PHE A 175 15.89 -0.27 6.85
CA PHE A 175 16.91 -1.03 6.14
C PHE A 175 17.64 -0.12 5.18
N THR A 176 18.96 -0.30 5.05
CA THR A 176 19.79 0.45 4.08
C THR A 176 19.17 0.36 2.70
N ALA A 177 19.03 1.51 2.04
CA ALA A 177 18.45 1.59 0.72
C ALA A 177 19.35 0.85 -0.29
N ARG A 178 18.76 0.00 -1.12
CA ARG A 178 19.46 -0.73 -2.18
C ARG A 178 19.15 -0.10 -3.53
N THR A 179 20.16 -0.09 -4.39
CA THR A 179 20.02 0.18 -5.82
C THR A 179 20.37 -1.08 -6.58
N ALA A 180 19.53 -1.44 -7.54
CA ALA A 180 19.74 -2.58 -8.43
C ALA A 180 19.15 -2.27 -9.81
N ARG A 181 19.70 -2.90 -10.84
CA ARG A 181 19.17 -2.86 -12.21
C ARG A 181 18.82 -4.28 -12.63
N LEU A 182 17.79 -4.40 -13.44
CA LEU A 182 17.35 -5.66 -14.03
C LEU A 182 17.27 -5.42 -15.53
N ARG A 183 18.18 -6.03 -16.29
CA ARG A 183 18.06 -6.11 -17.74
C ARG A 183 17.23 -7.34 -18.07
N VAL A 184 16.23 -7.21 -18.92
CA VAL A 184 15.31 -8.29 -19.29
C VAL A 184 15.14 -8.35 -20.80
N GLU A 185 15.25 -9.56 -21.35
CA GLU A 185 14.82 -9.91 -22.70
C GLU A 185 13.65 -10.89 -22.61
N TRP A 186 12.64 -10.70 -23.45
CA TRP A 186 11.45 -11.55 -23.42
C TRP A 186 10.86 -11.78 -24.82
N ASN A 187 10.25 -12.95 -24.99
CA ASN A 187 9.41 -13.33 -26.12
C ASN A 187 8.01 -13.66 -25.59
N GLY A 188 6.98 -13.04 -26.16
CA GLY A 188 5.59 -13.19 -25.78
C GLY A 188 4.76 -13.80 -26.91
N VAL A 189 3.93 -14.79 -26.58
CA VAL A 189 2.99 -15.41 -27.51
C VAL A 189 1.57 -15.24 -26.97
N SER A 190 0.70 -14.67 -27.82
CA SER A 190 -0.73 -14.49 -27.56
C SER A 190 -1.53 -15.46 -28.43
N ASP A 191 -2.62 -16.00 -27.89
CA ASP A 191 -3.53 -16.90 -28.62
C ASP A 191 -4.11 -16.28 -29.92
N GLN A 192 -4.06 -14.96 -30.09
CA GLN A 192 -4.57 -14.27 -31.29
C GLN A 192 -3.48 -13.78 -32.25
N GLN A 193 -2.26 -13.57 -31.76
CA GLN A 193 -1.12 -13.20 -32.59
C GLN A 193 -0.07 -14.29 -32.41
N PRO A 194 -0.11 -15.34 -33.26
CA PRO A 194 0.92 -16.38 -33.24
C PRO A 194 2.31 -15.82 -33.58
N ASN A 195 2.38 -14.60 -34.12
CA ASN A 195 3.63 -13.88 -34.26
C ASN A 195 4.09 -13.46 -32.86
N SER A 196 5.25 -13.98 -32.45
CA SER A 196 5.88 -13.59 -31.20
C SER A 196 6.11 -12.08 -31.17
N VAL A 197 5.77 -11.46 -30.04
CA VAL A 197 6.20 -10.10 -29.72
C VAL A 197 7.43 -10.23 -28.83
N SER A 198 8.50 -9.52 -29.13
CA SER A 198 9.70 -9.53 -28.30
C SER A 198 10.11 -8.13 -27.88
N GLY A 199 10.95 -8.05 -26.85
CA GLY A 199 11.49 -6.78 -26.37
C GLY A 199 12.63 -6.95 -25.39
N GLU A 200 13.38 -5.86 -25.23
CA GLU A 200 14.41 -5.69 -24.21
C GLU A 200 14.05 -4.46 -23.35
N GLU A 201 14.33 -4.54 -22.06
CA GLU A 201 14.11 -3.42 -21.13
C GLU A 201 15.11 -3.45 -19.97
N THR A 202 15.27 -2.30 -19.33
CA THR A 202 15.97 -2.18 -18.04
C THR A 202 15.02 -1.63 -16.97
N VAL A 203 14.83 -2.38 -15.89
CA VAL A 203 14.10 -1.94 -14.69
C VAL A 203 15.10 -1.53 -13.62
N THR A 204 14.89 -0.37 -12.99
CA THR A 204 15.77 0.11 -11.92
C THR A 204 15.03 0.15 -10.58
N LEU A 205 15.67 -0.38 -9.54
CA LEU A 205 15.37 -0.12 -8.14
C LEU A 205 16.30 1.00 -7.67
N SER A 206 15.75 2.12 -7.20
CA SER A 206 16.57 3.24 -6.68
C SER A 206 16.15 3.54 -5.26
N ASN A 207 17.12 3.58 -4.34
CA ASN A 207 16.88 3.86 -2.92
C ASN A 207 15.76 2.99 -2.30
N GLY A 208 15.70 1.70 -2.68
CA GLY A 208 14.69 0.76 -2.18
C GLY A 208 13.25 1.02 -2.62
N ALA A 209 13.02 2.04 -3.46
CA ALA A 209 11.73 2.33 -4.07
C ALA A 209 11.71 1.79 -5.51
N PRO A 210 10.68 1.02 -5.90
CA PRO A 210 10.51 0.65 -7.30
C PRO A 210 10.33 1.92 -8.14
N GLN A 211 11.04 2.05 -9.25
CA GLN A 211 10.77 3.11 -10.21
C GLN A 211 9.40 2.87 -10.86
N VAL A 212 8.73 3.96 -11.26
CA VAL A 212 7.48 3.88 -12.03
C VAL A 212 7.80 3.15 -13.33
N MET A 213 7.29 1.94 -13.46
CA MET A 213 7.56 1.09 -14.62
C MET A 213 6.96 1.71 -15.88
N ASP A 214 7.62 1.50 -17.02
CA ASP A 214 6.96 1.69 -18.32
C ASP A 214 5.74 0.76 -18.37
N ARG A 215 4.64 1.24 -18.98
CA ARG A 215 3.37 0.52 -19.08
C ARG A 215 3.50 -0.85 -19.76
N ARG A 216 4.56 -1.07 -20.53
CA ARG A 216 4.80 -2.33 -21.26
C ARG A 216 5.28 -3.48 -20.37
N SER A 217 5.81 -3.19 -19.18
CA SER A 217 6.53 -4.17 -18.36
C SER A 217 6.06 -4.27 -16.92
N GLN A 218 4.78 -4.05 -16.72
CA GLN A 218 4.10 -4.13 -15.42
C GLN A 218 4.00 -5.57 -14.87
N TRP A 219 4.69 -6.53 -15.49
CA TRP A 219 4.65 -7.95 -15.14
C TRP A 219 5.91 -8.44 -14.42
N LEU A 220 7.03 -7.71 -14.49
CA LEU A 220 8.30 -8.06 -13.84
C LEU A 220 9.02 -6.83 -13.31
N GLY A 221 9.37 -6.80 -12.02
CA GLY A 221 10.01 -5.62 -11.41
C GLY A 221 10.94 -5.91 -10.25
N LEU A 222 11.72 -4.91 -9.86
CA LEU A 222 12.55 -4.96 -8.65
C LEU A 222 11.92 -4.17 -7.49
N VAL A 223 12.01 -4.74 -6.30
CA VAL A 223 11.55 -4.12 -5.05
C VAL A 223 12.53 -4.49 -3.95
N GLN A 224 12.70 -3.62 -2.96
CA GLN A 224 13.42 -3.99 -1.74
C GLN A 224 12.44 -4.49 -0.66
N ILE A 225 12.69 -5.68 -0.13
CA ILE A 225 11.99 -6.26 1.02
C ILE A 225 13.02 -6.43 2.13
N ALA A 226 12.85 -5.65 3.20
CA ALA A 226 13.84 -5.57 4.28
C ALA A 226 15.24 -5.22 3.72
N ASP A 227 16.23 -6.06 3.97
CA ASP A 227 17.62 -5.91 3.54
C ASP A 227 17.92 -6.45 2.12
N ARG A 228 16.92 -7.07 1.47
CA ARG A 228 17.09 -7.82 0.22
C ARG A 228 16.43 -7.14 -0.97
N VAL A 229 17.02 -7.35 -2.14
CA VAL A 229 16.36 -7.11 -3.43
C VAL A 229 15.48 -8.30 -3.75
N ALA A 230 14.29 -8.03 -4.28
CA ALA A 230 13.35 -9.03 -4.69
C ALA A 230 12.81 -8.72 -6.08
N LEU A 231 12.70 -9.76 -6.89
CA LEU A 231 12.00 -9.77 -8.16
C LEU A 231 10.51 -9.95 -7.89
N GLY A 232 9.73 -8.92 -8.13
CA GLY A 232 8.27 -8.97 -8.16
C GLY A 232 7.78 -9.52 -9.49
N TYR A 233 6.92 -10.53 -9.42
CA TYR A 233 6.35 -11.23 -10.56
C TYR A 233 4.82 -11.12 -10.58
N GLY A 234 4.25 -10.73 -11.71
CA GLY A 234 2.82 -10.82 -12.02
C GLY A 234 2.11 -9.46 -12.15
N ASN A 235 1.04 -9.44 -12.96
CA ASN A 235 0.25 -8.25 -13.28
C ASN A 235 -1.15 -8.34 -12.65
N ARG A 236 -1.47 -7.51 -11.63
CA ARG A 236 -2.84 -7.35 -11.12
C ARG A 236 -3.57 -6.14 -11.70
N MET A 237 -3.09 -5.50 -12.76
CA MET A 237 -3.74 -4.30 -13.34
C MET A 237 -5.24 -4.48 -13.65
N TYR A 238 -5.72 -5.72 -13.78
CA TYR A 238 -7.14 -6.02 -13.96
C TYR A 238 -7.61 -6.99 -12.88
N GLY A 239 -7.97 -6.43 -11.72
CA GLY A 239 -8.40 -7.15 -10.52
C GLY A 239 -9.39 -8.29 -10.79
N ARG A 240 -8.85 -9.52 -10.87
CA ARG A 240 -9.43 -10.77 -10.41
C ARG A 240 -8.34 -11.84 -10.48
N ARG A 241 -8.15 -12.59 -9.40
CA ARG A 241 -7.56 -13.92 -9.46
C ARG A 241 -8.48 -14.78 -10.33
N GLN A 242 -8.31 -14.77 -11.64
CA GLN A 242 -8.62 -15.99 -12.37
C GLN A 242 -7.48 -16.94 -12.04
N SER A 243 -7.77 -17.86 -11.12
CA SER A 243 -7.04 -19.12 -10.98
C SER A 243 -7.20 -19.89 -12.30
N SER A 244 -6.60 -19.39 -13.38
CA SER A 244 -6.35 -20.24 -14.53
C SER A 244 -5.22 -21.16 -14.08
N SER A 245 -5.54 -22.44 -13.99
CA SER A 245 -4.67 -23.59 -13.75
C SER A 245 -3.62 -23.74 -14.85
N VAL A 246 -2.92 -22.66 -15.19
CA VAL A 246 -1.88 -22.64 -16.21
C VAL A 246 -0.63 -23.16 -15.49
N GLU A 247 -0.37 -24.45 -15.66
CA GLU A 247 0.81 -25.19 -15.17
C GLU A 247 2.15 -24.64 -15.71
N SER A 248 2.13 -23.52 -16.43
CA SER A 248 3.27 -23.01 -17.21
C SER A 248 4.19 -22.06 -16.47
N ASP A 249 3.78 -21.49 -15.34
CA ASP A 249 4.59 -20.49 -14.65
C ASP A 249 5.75 -21.15 -13.89
N TRP A 250 6.98 -20.81 -14.27
CA TRP A 250 8.17 -21.24 -13.55
C TRP A 250 9.27 -20.20 -13.67
N LEU A 251 10.06 -20.06 -12.61
CA LEU A 251 11.21 -19.16 -12.56
C LEU A 251 12.40 -19.90 -11.92
N LEU A 252 13.59 -19.70 -12.49
CA LEU A 252 14.84 -20.29 -12.03
C LEU A 252 15.96 -19.26 -12.03
N VAL A 253 16.94 -19.44 -11.15
CA VAL A 253 18.26 -18.79 -11.21
C VAL A 253 19.27 -19.76 -11.79
N LEU A 254 20.07 -19.31 -12.74
CA LEU A 254 21.17 -20.08 -13.30
C LEU A 254 22.47 -19.78 -12.56
N GLU A 255 23.27 -20.82 -12.33
CA GLU A 255 24.61 -20.66 -11.75
C GLU A 255 25.63 -20.23 -12.81
N SER A 256 26.52 -19.33 -12.42
CA SER A 256 27.61 -18.82 -13.25
C SER A 256 28.88 -19.66 -13.02
N GLU A 257 28.89 -20.90 -13.50
CA GLU A 257 30.05 -21.81 -13.36
C GLU A 257 31.27 -21.31 -14.17
N GLY A 258 32.06 -20.40 -13.59
CA GLY A 258 33.27 -19.84 -14.19
C GLY A 258 33.02 -18.86 -15.34
N LYS A 259 31.75 -18.50 -15.58
CA LYS A 259 31.33 -17.45 -16.52
C LYS A 259 30.90 -16.22 -15.75
N THR A 260 30.93 -15.07 -16.40
CA THR A 260 30.28 -13.85 -15.89
C THR A 260 28.76 -13.96 -16.05
N PRO A 261 27.95 -13.27 -15.22
CA PRO A 261 26.50 -13.20 -15.40
C PRO A 261 26.11 -12.76 -16.81
N GLU A 262 26.81 -11.78 -17.39
CA GLU A 262 26.61 -11.33 -18.77
C GLU A 262 26.83 -12.45 -19.78
N GLU A 263 27.91 -13.22 -19.68
CA GLU A 263 28.17 -14.34 -20.58
C GLU A 263 27.10 -15.44 -20.47
N VAL A 264 26.58 -15.68 -19.26
CA VAL A 264 25.46 -16.62 -19.06
C VAL A 264 24.19 -16.04 -19.71
N PHE A 265 23.89 -14.77 -19.49
CA PHE A 265 22.73 -14.09 -20.05
C PHE A 265 22.73 -14.10 -21.59
N GLU A 266 23.86 -13.74 -22.21
CA GLU A 266 24.00 -13.71 -23.68
C GLU A 266 23.96 -15.11 -24.30
N ALA A 267 24.35 -16.16 -23.56
CA ALA A 267 24.31 -17.54 -24.05
C ALA A 267 22.91 -18.16 -24.08
N ILE A 268 21.91 -17.54 -23.45
CA ILE A 268 20.54 -18.05 -23.39
C ILE A 268 19.78 -17.61 -24.64
N ASP A 269 19.32 -18.58 -25.41
CA ASP A 269 18.34 -18.39 -26.49
C ASP A 269 16.93 -18.67 -25.95
N LEU A 270 16.06 -17.66 -26.01
CA LEU A 270 14.69 -17.71 -25.50
C LEU A 270 13.82 -18.75 -26.21
N ASP A 271 14.14 -19.13 -27.45
CA ASP A 271 13.41 -20.16 -28.19
C ASP A 271 13.77 -21.58 -27.70
N SER A 272 14.85 -21.71 -26.93
CA SER A 272 15.34 -22.97 -26.34
C SER A 272 15.25 -23.01 -24.81
N LEU A 273 14.47 -22.12 -24.19
CA LEU A 273 14.47 -21.92 -22.74
C LEU A 273 14.13 -23.18 -21.92
N GLU A 274 13.30 -24.08 -22.45
CA GLU A 274 12.94 -25.34 -21.77
C GLU A 274 14.14 -26.27 -21.57
N GLU A 275 15.20 -26.17 -22.39
CA GLU A 275 16.44 -26.94 -22.21
C GLU A 275 17.15 -26.57 -20.90
N TRP A 276 16.96 -25.34 -20.42
CA TRP A 276 17.59 -24.80 -19.21
C TRP A 276 16.83 -25.16 -17.93
N LYS A 277 15.61 -25.68 -18.04
CA LYS A 277 14.70 -25.90 -16.89
C LYS A 277 15.26 -26.84 -15.82
N ASN A 278 16.11 -27.78 -16.21
CA ASN A 278 16.74 -28.74 -15.29
C ASN A 278 18.09 -28.26 -14.74
N GLY A 279 18.66 -27.18 -15.28
CA GLY A 279 19.98 -26.65 -14.89
C GLY A 279 19.91 -25.52 -13.87
N GLY A 280 18.73 -24.93 -13.64
CA GLY A 280 18.55 -23.82 -12.72
C GLY A 280 18.06 -24.23 -11.32
N LYS A 281 18.27 -23.35 -10.34
CA LYS A 281 17.72 -23.47 -8.99
C LYS A 281 16.43 -22.68 -8.87
N SER A 282 15.44 -23.21 -8.16
CA SER A 282 14.24 -22.45 -7.83
C SER A 282 14.57 -21.24 -6.95
N LEU A 283 13.92 -20.12 -7.25
CA LEU A 283 14.04 -18.90 -6.46
C LEU A 283 13.37 -19.04 -5.08
N ASN A 284 13.99 -18.43 -4.08
CA ASN A 284 13.41 -18.35 -2.74
C ASN A 284 12.30 -17.29 -2.71
N LYS A 285 11.06 -17.75 -2.52
CA LYS A 285 9.91 -16.86 -2.37
C LYS A 285 10.03 -16.03 -1.09
N VAL A 286 9.74 -14.73 -1.19
CA VAL A 286 9.72 -13.79 -0.08
C VAL A 286 8.35 -13.14 0.04
N ALA A 287 7.89 -12.94 1.27
CA ALA A 287 6.64 -12.25 1.54
C ALA A 287 6.96 -10.79 1.86
N PRO A 288 6.43 -9.82 1.10
CA PRO A 288 6.62 -8.43 1.47
C PRO A 288 5.79 -8.12 2.74
N LEU A 289 6.34 -7.31 3.64
CA LEU A 289 5.60 -6.83 4.81
C LEU A 289 4.41 -5.94 4.42
N GLN A 290 4.43 -5.37 3.21
CA GLN A 290 3.41 -4.49 2.65
C GLN A 290 3.31 -4.75 1.14
N TYR A 291 2.10 -4.83 0.57
CA TYR A 291 1.92 -5.02 -0.87
C TYR A 291 2.52 -3.83 -1.63
N ALA A 292 3.72 -4.01 -2.19
CA ALA A 292 4.45 -2.93 -2.81
C ALA A 292 3.88 -2.60 -4.21
N ASN A 293 3.58 -3.60 -5.03
CA ASN A 293 3.36 -3.40 -6.46
C ASN A 293 2.37 -4.38 -7.10
N ASP A 294 1.32 -4.81 -6.38
CA ASP A 294 0.28 -5.64 -6.98
C ASP A 294 0.80 -6.96 -7.61
N ALA A 295 2.05 -7.33 -7.34
CA ALA A 295 2.65 -8.56 -7.84
C ALA A 295 1.92 -9.77 -7.26
N LEU A 296 1.92 -10.86 -8.02
CA LEU A 296 1.42 -12.14 -7.55
C LEU A 296 2.37 -12.70 -6.49
N ASP A 297 3.66 -12.72 -6.80
CA ASP A 297 4.71 -13.27 -5.96
C ASP A 297 5.98 -12.43 -5.99
N TYR A 298 6.84 -12.60 -4.99
CA TYR A 298 8.16 -11.96 -4.91
C TYR A 298 9.22 -13.01 -4.61
N TYR A 299 10.37 -12.86 -5.23
CA TYR A 299 11.47 -13.81 -5.17
C TYR A 299 12.76 -13.08 -4.81
N ALA A 300 13.50 -13.56 -3.81
CA ALA A 300 14.79 -12.97 -3.46
C ALA A 300 15.77 -13.14 -4.62
N VAL A 301 16.47 -12.06 -4.98
CA VAL A 301 17.52 -12.05 -6.00
C VAL A 301 18.71 -11.22 -5.52
N GLU A 302 19.89 -11.55 -6.03
CA GLU A 302 21.15 -10.89 -5.73
C GLU A 302 21.81 -10.33 -7.00
N PRO A 303 22.61 -9.25 -6.89
CA PRO A 303 23.44 -8.82 -8.02
C PRO A 303 24.33 -9.95 -8.53
N GLY A 304 24.25 -10.22 -9.83
CA GLY A 304 24.89 -11.33 -10.53
C GLY A 304 23.96 -12.50 -10.83
N ASP A 305 22.75 -12.54 -10.24
CA ASP A 305 21.77 -13.57 -10.58
C ASP A 305 21.31 -13.41 -12.04
N VAL A 306 21.34 -14.52 -12.78
CA VAL A 306 20.69 -14.65 -14.09
C VAL A 306 19.41 -15.46 -13.90
N VAL A 307 18.29 -14.80 -14.09
CA VAL A 307 16.95 -15.37 -13.89
C VAL A 307 16.35 -15.72 -15.24
N ILE A 308 15.80 -16.91 -15.37
CA ILE A 308 14.99 -17.32 -16.52
C ILE A 308 13.62 -17.77 -16.08
N GLY A 309 12.63 -17.66 -16.96
CA GLY A 309 11.33 -18.20 -16.63
C GLY A 309 10.30 -18.10 -17.73
N VAL A 310 9.16 -18.71 -17.43
CA VAL A 310 7.92 -18.59 -18.17
C VAL A 310 6.89 -17.92 -17.28
N ALA A 311 6.21 -16.95 -17.87
CA ALA A 311 5.33 -16.03 -17.19
C ALA A 311 4.02 -15.85 -17.96
N THR A 312 2.90 -16.33 -17.42
CA THR A 312 1.58 -16.08 -18.00
C THR A 312 0.91 -14.87 -17.33
N SER A 313 0.46 -13.92 -18.15
CA SER A 313 -0.35 -12.79 -17.72
C SER A 313 -1.61 -12.65 -18.58
N ILE A 314 -2.43 -11.64 -18.28
CA ILE A 314 -3.47 -11.18 -19.19
C ILE A 314 -2.93 -10.03 -20.05
N ASP A 315 -3.18 -10.08 -21.35
CA ASP A 315 -2.86 -9.01 -22.29
C ASP A 315 -3.79 -7.81 -22.02
N PRO A 316 -3.24 -6.62 -21.70
CA PRO A 316 -4.03 -5.44 -21.38
C PRO A 316 -4.91 -4.95 -22.54
N MET A 317 -4.58 -5.31 -23.79
CA MET A 317 -5.29 -4.84 -24.98
C MET A 317 -6.57 -5.63 -25.25
N ASN A 318 -6.62 -6.91 -24.87
CA ASN A 318 -7.71 -7.81 -25.27
C ASN A 318 -8.23 -8.73 -24.15
N GLY A 319 -7.60 -8.75 -22.98
CA GLY A 319 -8.05 -9.54 -21.83
C GLY A 319 -7.79 -11.04 -21.94
N ARG A 320 -6.98 -11.51 -22.90
CA ARG A 320 -6.64 -12.93 -23.09
C ARG A 320 -5.31 -13.31 -22.44
N PRO A 321 -5.04 -14.60 -22.20
CA PRO A 321 -3.74 -15.05 -21.73
C PRO A 321 -2.62 -14.67 -22.70
N LEU A 322 -1.49 -14.27 -22.15
CA LEU A 322 -0.24 -13.95 -22.83
C LEU A 322 0.88 -14.64 -22.06
N THR A 323 1.55 -15.59 -22.71
CA THR A 323 2.69 -16.29 -22.12
C THR A 323 3.97 -15.64 -22.60
N ARG A 324 4.87 -15.32 -21.67
CA ARG A 324 6.20 -14.77 -21.94
C ARG A 324 7.27 -15.74 -21.48
N THR A 325 8.20 -16.08 -22.37
CA THR A 325 9.51 -16.60 -21.98
C THR A 325 10.43 -15.40 -21.76
N PHE A 326 11.30 -15.47 -20.74
CA PHE A 326 12.22 -14.38 -20.48
C PHE A 326 13.54 -14.87 -19.89
N LYS A 327 14.55 -14.02 -20.07
CA LYS A 327 15.83 -14.06 -19.36
C LYS A 327 16.10 -12.68 -18.79
N ALA A 328 16.69 -12.64 -17.61
CA ALA A 328 16.94 -11.42 -16.88
C ALA A 328 18.30 -11.52 -16.18
N VAL A 329 19.05 -10.42 -16.10
CA VAL A 329 20.26 -10.33 -15.29
C VAL A 329 20.09 -9.19 -14.29
N VAL A 330 20.43 -9.48 -13.03
CA VAL A 330 20.37 -8.50 -11.94
C VAL A 330 21.74 -7.88 -11.76
N ASP A 331 21.84 -6.58 -11.97
CA ASP A 331 23.07 -5.82 -11.77
C ASP A 331 23.02 -5.02 -10.48
N LYS A 332 24.21 -4.77 -9.94
CA LYS A 332 24.37 -3.77 -8.88
C LYS A 332 24.05 -2.40 -9.48
N GLY A 333 23.13 -1.68 -8.85
CA GLY A 333 22.86 -0.29 -9.20
C GLY A 333 24.01 0.62 -8.75
N GLU A 334 24.19 1.73 -9.45
CA GLU A 334 25.07 2.83 -9.03
C GLU A 334 24.47 3.61 -7.85
#